data_AF-A0A9E3WR79-F1
#
_entry.id   AF-A0A9E3WR79-F1
#
_cell.length_a   1.000
_cell.length_b   1.000
_cell.length_c   1.000
_cell.angle_alpha   90.00
_cell.angle_beta   90.00
_cell.angle_gamma   90.00
#
_symmetry.space_group_name_H-M   'P 1'
#
loop_
_entity.id
_entity.type
_entity.pdbx_description
1 polymer ?
#
loop_
_entity_poly.entity_id
_entity_poly.type
_entity_poly.pdbx_seq_one_letter_code
_entity_poly.pdbx_strand_id
1 'polypeptide(L)'
;MLDGGDQPLRMRPGSAYRFEDGADAGSGDRLFEGPPPRNAYQQRGMNRFAKEVVAAEDALEALAELTEIDDSAALARDAAVTAVAAGHPEAAWKALESGRLARYADDVVHALQRAAATSPEDAERVADAAVKVFGLQGGDPLVRLLAGYDDAQFQSGGAEALVDGLRHASLAHRTLALWNLRQLTGATFSFDPAGSVAERQRSLSIWQTKLR
;
A
#
# COMPACT_ATOMS: atom_id res chain seq x y z
N MET A 1 8.59 28.33 -40.83
CA MET A 1 8.95 29.63 -40.20
C MET A 1 8.74 29.41 -38.71
N LEU A 2 9.86 29.19 -37.99
CA LEU A 2 10.09 29.20 -36.53
C LEU A 2 9.10 28.39 -35.66
N ASP A 3 9.41 27.16 -35.22
CA ASP A 3 10.44 26.73 -34.25
C ASP A 3 10.25 27.29 -32.84
N GLY A 4 10.24 26.39 -31.86
CA GLY A 4 10.06 26.66 -30.42
C GLY A 4 9.25 25.55 -29.76
N GLY A 5 9.82 24.60 -29.01
CA GLY A 5 11.17 24.48 -28.53
C GLY A 5 11.11 23.46 -27.39
N ASP A 6 11.46 22.22 -27.74
CA ASP A 6 11.72 21.12 -26.82
C ASP A 6 12.82 21.58 -25.84
N GLN A 7 12.50 21.68 -24.56
CA GLN A 7 13.50 22.02 -23.53
C GLN A 7 14.03 20.73 -22.90
N PRO A 8 15.28 20.32 -23.19
CA PRO A 8 15.93 19.27 -22.42
C PRO A 8 16.24 19.78 -21.01
N LEU A 9 16.01 18.91 -20.03
CA LEU A 9 16.43 19.06 -18.64
C LEU A 9 17.90 19.48 -18.58
N ARG A 10 18.16 20.74 -18.20
CA ARG A 10 19.50 21.23 -17.87
C ARG A 10 19.97 20.56 -16.59
N MET A 11 20.69 19.46 -16.72
CA MET A 11 21.61 19.00 -15.68
C MET A 11 22.83 19.93 -15.64
N ARG A 12 23.19 20.36 -14.43
CA ARG A 12 24.42 21.12 -14.17
C ARG A 12 25.65 20.27 -14.53
N PRO A 13 26.64 20.78 -15.30
CA PRO A 13 27.92 20.13 -15.45
C PRO A 13 28.90 20.64 -14.37
N GLY A 14 29.45 19.72 -13.59
CA GLY A 14 30.56 19.95 -12.66
C GLY A 14 30.74 18.72 -11.78
N SER A 15 31.86 18.00 -11.73
CA SER A 15 33.20 18.26 -12.23
C SER A 15 33.80 16.95 -12.75
N ALA A 16 34.29 16.97 -13.99
CA ALA A 16 35.21 15.95 -14.46
C ALA A 16 36.53 16.11 -13.71
N TYR A 17 36.88 15.14 -12.86
CA TYR A 17 38.24 15.01 -12.35
C TYR A 17 39.13 14.54 -13.52
N ARG A 18 39.82 15.50 -14.11
CA ARG A 18 40.98 15.30 -14.98
C ARG A 18 42.12 14.80 -14.08
N PHE A 19 42.38 13.50 -14.11
CA PHE A 19 43.66 12.97 -13.64
C PHE A 19 44.68 13.25 -14.75
N GLU A 20 45.56 14.20 -14.49
CA GLU A 20 46.78 14.35 -15.27
C GLU A 20 47.75 13.22 -14.88
N ASP A 21 48.28 12.56 -15.90
CA ASP A 21 49.39 11.62 -15.83
C ASP A 21 50.59 12.28 -15.14
N GLY A 22 50.79 11.95 -13.87
CA GLY A 22 52.03 12.14 -13.15
C GLY A 22 52.68 10.78 -12.96
N ALA A 23 53.51 10.39 -13.92
CA ALA A 23 54.45 9.30 -13.76
C ALA A 23 55.43 9.67 -12.64
N ASP A 24 55.31 9.03 -11.48
CA ASP A 24 56.44 8.86 -10.57
C ASP A 24 56.44 7.44 -10.00
N ALA A 25 57.57 6.77 -10.21
CA ALA A 25 57.81 5.39 -9.88
C ALA A 25 58.15 5.28 -8.39
N GLY A 26 57.11 5.07 -7.57
CA GLY A 26 57.25 4.83 -6.13
C GLY A 26 56.72 3.45 -5.75
N SER A 27 57.62 2.48 -5.66
CA SER A 27 57.40 1.14 -5.10
C SER A 27 56.65 1.21 -3.76
N GLY A 28 55.47 0.60 -3.68
CA GLY A 28 54.65 0.58 -2.48
C GLY A 28 53.54 -0.44 -2.57
N ASP A 29 53.81 -1.61 -2.00
CA ASP A 29 52.93 -2.73 -1.73
C ASP A 29 51.59 -2.25 -1.13
N ARG A 30 50.56 -2.02 -1.98
CA ARG A 30 49.22 -1.69 -1.51
C ARG A 30 48.46 -2.99 -1.29
N LEU A 31 48.66 -3.54 -0.09
CA LEU A 31 47.73 -4.45 0.53
C LEU A 31 46.33 -3.83 0.43
N PHE A 32 45.41 -4.53 -0.23
CA PHE A 32 43.99 -4.26 -0.14
C PHE A 32 43.59 -4.49 1.32
N GLU A 33 43.72 -3.46 2.15
CA GLU A 33 43.15 -3.47 3.49
C GLU A 33 41.64 -3.51 3.32
N GLY A 34 41.04 -4.67 3.60
CA GLY A 34 39.60 -4.79 3.78
C GLY A 34 39.11 -3.78 4.83
N PRO A 35 37.80 -3.53 4.92
CA PRO A 35 37.26 -2.60 5.90
C PRO A 35 37.83 -2.91 7.29
N PRO A 36 38.26 -1.90 8.05
CA PRO A 36 38.94 -2.11 9.32
C PRO A 36 38.11 -3.03 10.22
N PRO A 37 38.74 -3.94 10.99
CA PRO A 37 38.02 -4.86 11.84
C PRO A 37 37.11 -4.07 12.78
N ARG A 38 35.81 -4.39 12.74
CA ARG A 38 34.80 -3.72 13.57
C ARG A 38 35.24 -3.77 15.02
N ASN A 39 35.26 -2.62 15.70
CA ASN A 39 35.61 -2.61 17.11
C ASN A 39 34.49 -3.30 17.93
N ALA A 40 34.82 -3.74 19.14
CA ALA A 40 33.90 -4.51 19.99
C ALA A 40 32.59 -3.76 20.35
N TYR A 41 32.55 -2.44 20.16
CA TYR A 41 31.35 -1.61 20.35
C TYR A 41 30.44 -1.66 19.12
N GLN A 42 31.01 -1.53 17.92
CA GLN A 42 30.29 -1.68 16.65
C GLN A 42 29.68 -3.08 16.53
N GLN A 43 30.44 -4.13 16.89
CA GLN A 43 29.93 -5.50 16.86
C GLN A 43 28.77 -5.72 17.85
N ARG A 44 28.87 -5.16 19.06
CA ARG A 44 27.78 -5.22 20.06
C ARG A 44 26.55 -4.43 19.62
N GLY A 45 26.73 -3.24 19.06
CA GLY A 45 25.64 -2.44 18.50
C GLY A 45 24.92 -3.16 17.36
N MET A 46 25.67 -3.77 16.45
CA MET A 46 25.10 -4.56 15.36
C MET A 46 24.35 -5.81 15.84
N ASN A 47 24.90 -6.54 16.82
CA ASN A 47 24.21 -7.70 17.38
C ASN A 47 22.91 -7.30 18.10
N ARG A 48 22.89 -6.14 18.78
CA ARG A 48 21.68 -5.60 19.40
C ARG A 48 20.65 -5.22 18.35
N PHE A 49 21.06 -4.46 17.33
CA PHE A 49 20.20 -4.06 16.23
C PHE A 49 19.63 -5.29 15.50
N ALA A 50 20.46 -6.27 15.18
CA ALA A 50 20.02 -7.52 14.56
C ALA A 50 18.97 -8.25 15.42
N LYS A 51 19.16 -8.30 16.74
CA LYS A 51 18.19 -8.90 17.65
C LYS A 51 16.87 -8.12 17.71
N GLU A 52 16.95 -6.79 17.71
CA GLU A 52 15.76 -5.90 17.70
C GLU A 52 15.00 -6.00 16.38
N VAL A 53 15.70 -6.13 15.24
CA VAL A 53 15.10 -6.36 13.92
C VAL A 53 14.40 -7.72 13.87
N VAL A 54 15.06 -8.81 14.27
CA VAL A 54 14.46 -10.14 14.30
C VAL A 54 13.21 -10.16 15.18
N ALA A 55 13.27 -9.55 16.37
CA ALA A 55 12.10 -9.47 17.25
C ALA A 55 10.95 -8.64 16.65
N ALA A 56 11.24 -7.64 15.83
CA ALA A 56 10.23 -6.87 15.11
C ALA A 56 9.62 -7.68 13.96
N GLU A 57 10.42 -8.42 13.20
CA GLU A 57 9.96 -9.34 12.15
C GLU A 57 9.07 -10.44 12.72
N ASP A 58 9.48 -11.07 13.83
CA ASP A 58 8.67 -12.06 14.55
C ASP A 58 7.34 -11.48 15.02
N ALA A 59 7.33 -10.22 15.50
CA ALA A 59 6.11 -9.55 15.95
C ALA A 59 5.17 -9.22 14.77
N LEU A 60 5.72 -8.87 13.62
CA LEU A 60 4.95 -8.60 12.41
C LEU A 60 4.36 -9.88 11.81
N GLU A 61 5.13 -10.97 11.85
CA GLU A 61 4.64 -12.29 11.48
C GLU A 61 3.54 -12.74 12.44
N ALA A 62 3.72 -12.58 13.75
CA ALA A 62 2.68 -12.87 14.74
C ALA A 62 1.43 -11.99 14.56
N LEU A 63 1.58 -10.71 14.21
CA LEU A 63 0.44 -9.85 13.90
C LEU A 63 -0.27 -10.30 12.62
N ALA A 64 0.47 -10.70 11.58
CA ALA A 64 -0.10 -11.26 10.37
C ALA A 64 -0.83 -12.57 10.66
N GLU A 65 -0.23 -13.47 11.43
CA GLU A 65 -0.86 -14.71 11.90
C GLU A 65 -2.14 -14.40 12.70
N LEU A 66 -2.15 -13.38 13.57
CA LEU A 66 -3.37 -12.97 14.30
C LEU A 66 -4.46 -12.40 13.38
N THR A 67 -4.14 -11.94 12.17
CA THR A 67 -5.17 -11.63 11.18
C THR A 67 -5.78 -12.88 10.55
N GLU A 68 -5.06 -14.01 10.59
CA GLU A 68 -5.46 -15.31 10.02
C GLU A 68 -6.09 -16.24 11.09
N ILE A 69 -5.57 -16.23 12.32
CA ILE A 69 -5.95 -17.06 13.47
C ILE A 69 -6.94 -16.30 14.36
N ASP A 70 -7.98 -16.99 14.85
CA ASP A 70 -8.91 -16.59 15.91
C ASP A 70 -10.23 -15.83 15.54
N ASP A 71 -11.28 -16.07 16.33
CA ASP A 71 -12.70 -15.69 16.11
C ASP A 71 -13.02 -14.20 16.35
N SER A 72 -12.03 -13.41 16.78
CA SER A 72 -12.24 -11.99 17.14
C SER A 72 -11.86 -11.04 16.01
N ALA A 73 -12.87 -10.63 15.22
CA ALA A 73 -12.67 -9.63 14.17
C ALA A 73 -12.13 -8.28 14.68
N ALA A 74 -12.30 -7.95 15.98
CA ALA A 74 -11.75 -6.72 16.57
C ALA A 74 -10.21 -6.79 16.69
N LEU A 75 -9.68 -7.96 17.10
CA LEU A 75 -8.24 -8.20 17.18
C LEU A 75 -7.62 -8.23 15.79
N ALA A 76 -8.26 -8.90 14.83
CA ALA A 76 -7.80 -8.91 13.44
C ALA A 76 -7.75 -7.48 12.84
N ARG A 77 -8.70 -6.61 13.20
CA ARG A 77 -8.62 -5.18 12.86
C ARG A 77 -7.43 -4.52 13.53
N ASP A 78 -7.25 -4.66 14.84
CA ASP A 78 -6.13 -3.99 15.55
C ASP A 78 -4.78 -4.45 15.00
N ALA A 79 -4.64 -5.73 14.69
CA ALA A 79 -3.45 -6.29 14.06
C ALA A 79 -3.22 -5.70 12.66
N ALA A 80 -4.24 -5.64 11.81
CA ALA A 80 -4.13 -5.04 10.48
C ALA A 80 -3.75 -3.55 10.54
N VAL A 81 -4.39 -2.77 11.42
CA VAL A 81 -4.09 -1.34 11.61
C VAL A 81 -2.66 -1.14 12.14
N THR A 82 -2.23 -1.97 13.09
CA THR A 82 -0.88 -1.92 13.67
C THR A 82 0.17 -2.29 12.63
N ALA A 83 -0.08 -3.33 11.83
CA ALA A 83 0.82 -3.74 10.75
C ALA A 83 1.01 -2.61 9.72
N VAL A 84 -0.07 -1.93 9.33
CA VAL A 84 0.01 -0.75 8.44
C VAL A 84 0.86 0.35 9.06
N ALA A 85 0.64 0.67 10.34
CA ALA A 85 1.43 1.69 11.05
C ALA A 85 2.92 1.33 11.17
N ALA A 86 3.24 0.04 11.18
CA ALA A 86 4.60 -0.48 11.17
C ALA A 86 5.23 -0.55 9.76
N GLY A 87 4.51 -0.19 8.70
CA GLY A 87 5.00 -0.22 7.32
C GLY A 87 4.72 -1.51 6.55
N HIS A 88 3.80 -2.36 7.05
CA HIS A 88 3.44 -3.66 6.47
C HIS A 88 1.95 -3.69 6.03
N PRO A 89 1.58 -2.98 4.95
CA PRO A 89 0.19 -2.85 4.53
C PRO A 89 -0.43 -4.11 3.92
N GLU A 90 0.35 -5.16 3.63
CA GLU A 90 -0.16 -6.42 3.07
C GLU A 90 -1.23 -7.07 3.96
N ALA A 91 -1.05 -7.01 5.29
CA ALA A 91 -2.01 -7.59 6.23
C ALA A 91 -3.39 -6.92 6.11
N ALA A 92 -3.43 -5.60 5.96
CA ALA A 92 -4.67 -4.86 5.76
C ALA A 92 -5.34 -5.20 4.41
N TRP A 93 -4.56 -5.32 3.34
CA TRP A 93 -5.06 -5.74 2.03
C TRP A 93 -5.68 -7.14 2.06
N LYS A 94 -4.98 -8.12 2.65
CA LYS A 94 -5.50 -9.47 2.86
C LYS A 94 -6.78 -9.46 3.71
N ALA A 95 -6.82 -8.62 4.74
CA ALA A 95 -7.97 -8.55 5.63
C ALA A 95 -9.24 -7.97 4.95
N LEU A 96 -9.07 -7.10 3.94
CA LEU A 96 -10.19 -6.65 3.10
C LEU A 96 -10.73 -7.78 2.19
N GLU A 97 -9.89 -8.72 1.77
CA GLU A 97 -10.32 -9.85 0.93
C GLU A 97 -10.95 -10.99 1.74
N SER A 98 -10.61 -11.14 3.03
CA SER A 98 -11.14 -12.24 3.85
C SER A 98 -12.58 -12.05 4.32
N GLY A 99 -13.13 -10.83 4.21
CA GLY A 99 -14.50 -10.51 4.65
C GLY A 99 -14.68 -10.43 6.16
N ARG A 100 -13.71 -10.92 6.95
CA ARG A 100 -13.73 -10.92 8.42
C ARG A 100 -13.86 -9.50 8.98
N LEU A 101 -13.31 -8.51 8.28
CA LEU A 101 -13.30 -7.11 8.69
C LEU A 101 -14.35 -6.25 7.98
N ALA A 102 -15.40 -6.81 7.35
CA ALA A 102 -16.42 -6.01 6.68
C ALA A 102 -17.02 -4.91 7.60
N ARG A 103 -17.21 -5.22 8.89
CA ARG A 103 -17.70 -4.26 9.91
C ARG A 103 -16.66 -3.22 10.37
N TYR A 104 -15.38 -3.48 10.10
CA TYR A 104 -14.24 -2.61 10.44
C TYR A 104 -13.54 -2.06 9.20
N ALA A 105 -14.18 -2.13 8.04
CA ALA A 105 -13.59 -1.68 6.79
C ALA A 105 -13.13 -0.21 6.86
N ASP A 106 -13.86 0.64 7.58
CA ASP A 106 -13.45 2.05 7.81
C ASP A 106 -12.08 2.16 8.47
N ASP A 107 -11.86 1.44 9.57
CA ASP A 107 -10.61 1.52 10.34
C ASP A 107 -9.41 1.10 9.48
N VAL A 108 -9.59 0.02 8.72
CA VAL A 108 -8.56 -0.54 7.84
C VAL A 108 -8.28 0.37 6.65
N VAL A 109 -9.33 0.87 5.99
CA VAL A 109 -9.22 1.80 4.86
C VAL A 109 -8.53 3.10 5.30
N HIS A 110 -8.94 3.67 6.44
CA HIS A 110 -8.30 4.87 6.95
C HIS A 110 -6.86 4.64 7.40
N ALA A 111 -6.51 3.46 7.91
CA ALA A 111 -5.11 3.14 8.19
C ALA A 111 -4.27 3.15 6.91
N LEU A 112 -4.74 2.50 5.84
CA LEU A 112 -4.08 2.48 4.54
C LEU A 112 -3.95 3.88 3.94
N GLN A 113 -5.02 4.68 3.98
CA GLN A 113 -4.99 6.07 3.50
C GLN A 113 -4.01 6.95 4.28
N ARG A 114 -3.97 6.83 5.62
CA ARG A 114 -3.02 7.58 6.44
C ARG A 114 -1.57 7.19 6.15
N ALA A 115 -1.30 5.90 5.97
CA ALA A 115 0.03 5.44 5.57
C ALA A 115 0.41 6.03 4.21
N ALA A 116 -0.47 5.94 3.20
CA ALA A 116 -0.20 6.50 1.88
C ALA A 116 -0.05 8.03 1.87
N ALA A 117 -0.70 8.74 2.79
CA ALA A 117 -0.59 10.19 2.90
C ALA A 117 0.68 10.67 3.63
N THR A 118 1.49 9.76 4.19
CA THR A 118 2.67 10.12 5.02
C THR A 118 3.85 10.59 4.18
N SER A 119 4.17 9.88 3.08
CA SER A 119 5.23 10.23 2.13
C SER A 119 4.98 9.56 0.76
N PRO A 120 5.61 10.04 -0.34
CA PRO A 120 5.57 9.34 -1.63
C PRO A 120 6.04 7.88 -1.53
N GLU A 121 7.09 7.62 -0.76
CA GLU A 121 7.63 6.27 -0.55
C GLU A 121 6.65 5.36 0.19
N ASP A 122 5.87 5.90 1.13
CA ASP A 122 4.83 5.13 1.83
C ASP A 122 3.61 4.87 0.93
N ALA A 123 3.26 5.81 0.05
CA ALA A 123 2.23 5.62 -0.97
C ALA A 123 2.59 4.50 -1.93
N GLU A 124 3.84 4.48 -2.43
CA GLU A 124 4.37 3.40 -3.25
C GLU A 124 4.32 2.07 -2.51
N ARG A 125 4.70 2.02 -1.23
CA ARG A 125 4.64 0.80 -0.42
C ARG A 125 3.22 0.25 -0.26
N VAL A 126 2.24 1.12 -0.06
CA VAL A 126 0.81 0.73 0.02
C VAL A 126 0.33 0.18 -1.32
N ALA A 127 0.74 0.79 -2.43
CA ALA A 127 0.38 0.35 -3.79
C ALA A 127 1.06 -0.99 -4.15
N ASP A 128 2.37 -1.12 -3.91
CA ASP A 128 3.13 -2.34 -4.14
C ASP A 128 2.58 -3.51 -3.33
N ALA A 129 2.15 -3.27 -2.08
CA ALA A 129 1.49 -4.28 -1.28
C ALA A 129 0.15 -4.74 -1.87
N ALA A 130 -0.64 -3.84 -2.46
CA ALA A 130 -1.87 -4.21 -3.15
C ALA A 130 -1.56 -5.10 -4.37
N VAL A 131 -0.58 -4.71 -5.18
CA VAL A 131 -0.12 -5.48 -6.35
C VAL A 131 0.44 -6.84 -5.93
N LYS A 132 1.17 -6.90 -4.83
CA LYS A 132 1.71 -8.15 -4.27
C LYS A 132 0.61 -9.12 -3.84
N VAL A 133 -0.47 -8.62 -3.24
CA VAL A 133 -1.59 -9.45 -2.75
C VAL A 133 -2.52 -9.87 -3.88
N PHE A 134 -2.82 -8.99 -4.84
CA PHE A 134 -3.88 -9.19 -5.83
C PHE A 134 -3.38 -9.34 -7.28
N GLY A 135 -2.07 -9.26 -7.50
CA GLY A 135 -1.47 -9.11 -8.82
C GLY A 135 -1.71 -7.72 -9.40
N LEU A 136 -0.99 -7.36 -10.47
CA LEU A 136 -1.06 -6.02 -11.07
C LEU A 136 -2.48 -5.64 -11.50
N GLN A 137 -3.18 -6.55 -12.18
CA GLN A 137 -4.53 -6.31 -12.70
C GLN A 137 -5.60 -6.19 -11.60
N GLY A 138 -5.35 -6.78 -10.43
CA GLY A 138 -6.24 -6.69 -9.27
C GLY A 138 -5.90 -5.54 -8.32
N GLY A 139 -4.61 -5.28 -8.12
CA GLY A 139 -4.07 -4.29 -7.19
C GLY A 139 -4.31 -2.85 -7.64
N ASP A 140 -4.00 -2.52 -8.89
CA ASP A 140 -4.12 -1.14 -9.40
C ASP A 140 -5.55 -0.57 -9.23
N PRO A 141 -6.63 -1.31 -9.60
CA PRO A 141 -7.98 -0.85 -9.34
C PRO A 141 -8.29 -0.64 -7.86
N LEU A 142 -7.74 -1.46 -6.96
CA LEU A 142 -7.96 -1.35 -5.51
C LEU A 142 -7.26 -0.11 -4.94
N VAL A 143 -6.06 0.22 -5.40
CA VAL A 143 -5.35 1.45 -5.02
C VAL A 143 -6.15 2.68 -5.46
N ARG A 144 -6.73 2.65 -6.66
CA ARG A 144 -7.61 3.74 -7.12
C ARG A 144 -8.87 3.87 -6.27
N LEU A 145 -9.50 2.75 -5.90
CA LEU A 145 -10.65 2.75 -4.98
C LEU A 145 -10.28 3.24 -3.58
N LEU A 146 -9.06 2.93 -3.10
CA LEU A 146 -8.54 3.40 -1.82
C LEU A 146 -8.32 4.91 -1.80
N ALA A 147 -7.84 5.49 -2.90
CA ALA A 147 -7.70 6.95 -3.03
C ALA A 147 -9.04 7.68 -2.91
N GLY A 148 -10.13 7.00 -3.26
CA GLY A 148 -11.49 7.49 -3.14
C GLY A 148 -11.99 8.24 -4.36
N TYR A 149 -13.24 8.68 -4.28
CA TYR A 149 -13.88 9.54 -5.29
C TYR A 149 -14.32 10.85 -4.64
N ASP A 150 -14.09 11.96 -5.33
CA ASP A 150 -14.72 13.24 -4.97
C ASP A 150 -16.11 13.39 -5.63
N ASP A 151 -16.84 14.44 -5.23
CA ASP A 151 -18.20 14.70 -5.75
C ASP A 151 -18.21 14.89 -7.27
N ALA A 152 -17.19 15.54 -7.85
CA ALA A 152 -17.14 15.78 -9.28
C ALA A 152 -16.94 14.47 -10.07
N GLN A 153 -16.01 13.63 -9.61
CA GLN A 153 -15.75 12.30 -10.17
C GLN A 153 -16.97 11.39 -10.00
N PHE A 154 -17.67 11.48 -8.87
CA PHE A 154 -18.88 10.73 -8.62
C PHE A 154 -19.98 11.07 -9.65
N GLN A 155 -20.20 12.36 -9.93
CA GLN A 155 -21.17 12.82 -10.92
C GLN A 155 -20.73 12.54 -12.37
N SER A 156 -19.43 12.50 -12.66
CA SER A 156 -18.90 12.27 -14.01
C SER A 156 -18.78 10.79 -14.40
N GLY A 157 -19.62 9.91 -13.82
CA GLY A 157 -19.62 8.47 -14.09
C GLY A 157 -18.99 7.60 -12.99
N GLY A 158 -18.43 8.19 -11.93
CA GLY A 158 -17.92 7.45 -10.78
C GLY A 158 -19.02 6.66 -10.05
N ALA A 159 -20.25 7.18 -10.00
CA ALA A 159 -21.39 6.46 -9.45
C ALA A 159 -21.64 5.10 -10.14
N GLU A 160 -21.63 5.07 -11.47
CA GLU A 160 -21.81 3.85 -12.25
C GLU A 160 -20.63 2.88 -12.04
N ALA A 161 -19.39 3.39 -12.09
CA ALA A 161 -18.19 2.57 -11.85
C ALA A 161 -18.17 1.93 -10.46
N LEU A 162 -18.61 2.65 -9.42
CA LEU A 162 -18.70 2.12 -8.06
C LEU A 162 -19.79 1.06 -7.94
N VAL A 163 -20.96 1.27 -8.56
CA VAL A 163 -22.04 0.27 -8.57
C VAL A 163 -21.60 -0.99 -9.33
N ASP A 164 -20.86 -0.86 -10.42
CA ASP A 164 -20.29 -2.01 -11.12
C ASP A 164 -19.20 -2.71 -10.29
N GLY A 165 -18.41 -1.96 -9.51
CA GLY A 165 -17.46 -2.51 -8.54
C GLY A 165 -18.09 -3.43 -7.50
N LEU A 166 -19.37 -3.20 -7.12
CA LEU A 166 -20.12 -4.09 -6.23
C LEU A 166 -20.39 -5.48 -6.84
N ARG A 167 -20.24 -5.65 -8.16
CA ARG A 167 -20.38 -6.93 -8.87
C ARG A 167 -19.07 -7.72 -8.96
N HIS A 168 -17.95 -7.11 -8.58
CA HIS A 168 -16.63 -7.67 -8.78
C HIS A 168 -16.41 -8.98 -8.02
N ALA A 169 -15.56 -9.87 -8.55
CA ALA A 169 -15.28 -11.18 -7.95
C ALA A 169 -14.51 -11.06 -6.63
N SER A 170 -13.48 -10.20 -6.57
CA SER A 170 -12.75 -9.90 -5.33
C SER A 170 -13.65 -9.24 -4.29
N LEU A 171 -13.52 -9.70 -3.05
CA LEU A 171 -14.24 -9.14 -1.91
C LEU A 171 -13.69 -7.78 -1.49
N ALA A 172 -12.37 -7.59 -1.54
CA ALA A 172 -11.74 -6.30 -1.28
C ALA A 172 -12.29 -5.21 -2.21
N HIS A 173 -12.47 -5.53 -3.49
CA HIS A 173 -13.02 -4.61 -4.48
C HIS A 173 -14.46 -4.19 -4.14
N ARG A 174 -15.32 -5.16 -3.83
CA ARG A 174 -16.71 -4.90 -3.41
C ARG A 174 -16.77 -4.07 -2.13
N THR A 175 -15.88 -4.37 -1.18
CA THR A 175 -15.80 -3.67 0.10
C THR A 175 -15.40 -2.22 -0.08
N LEU A 176 -14.38 -1.92 -0.89
CA LEU A 176 -13.96 -0.54 -1.17
C LEU A 176 -14.97 0.22 -2.02
N ALA A 177 -15.62 -0.43 -2.98
CA ALA A 177 -16.70 0.18 -3.76
C ALA A 177 -17.88 0.59 -2.84
N LEU A 178 -18.31 -0.31 -1.95
CA LEU A 178 -19.34 -0.01 -0.95
C LEU A 178 -18.89 1.11 0.00
N TRP A 179 -17.64 1.06 0.44
CA TRP A 179 -17.08 2.09 1.33
C TRP A 179 -17.19 3.48 0.68
N ASN A 180 -16.76 3.63 -0.57
CA ASN A 180 -16.87 4.88 -1.32
C ASN A 180 -18.32 5.34 -1.48
N LEU A 181 -19.22 4.43 -1.86
CA LEU A 181 -20.65 4.74 -1.99
C LEU A 181 -21.24 5.23 -0.67
N ARG A 182 -20.86 4.62 0.46
CA ARG A 182 -21.32 5.05 1.78
C ARG A 182 -20.77 6.43 2.15
N GLN A 183 -19.51 6.72 1.85
CA GLN A 183 -18.94 8.05 2.13
C GLN A 183 -19.65 9.16 1.34
N LEU A 184 -19.97 8.89 0.07
CA LEU A 184 -20.58 9.88 -0.83
C LEU A 184 -22.09 10.04 -0.65
N THR A 185 -22.79 8.96 -0.30
CA THR A 185 -24.27 8.94 -0.27
C THR A 185 -24.86 8.79 1.12
N GLY A 186 -24.04 8.42 2.12
CA GLY A 186 -24.50 8.06 3.46
C GLY A 186 -25.29 6.74 3.52
N ALA A 187 -25.42 6.01 2.41
CA ALA A 187 -26.26 4.82 2.31
C ALA A 187 -25.45 3.55 2.05
N THR A 188 -25.98 2.41 2.51
CA THR A 188 -25.45 1.06 2.21
C THR A 188 -26.48 0.16 1.52
N PHE A 189 -27.77 0.49 1.62
CA PHE A 189 -28.91 -0.31 1.17
C PHE A 189 -28.84 -1.79 1.56
N SER A 190 -28.33 -2.06 2.78
CA SER A 190 -28.14 -3.42 3.30
C SER A 190 -27.32 -4.32 2.38
N PHE A 191 -26.47 -3.74 1.52
CA PHE A 191 -25.54 -4.51 0.70
C PHE A 191 -24.49 -5.15 1.60
N ASP A 192 -24.41 -6.48 1.53
CA ASP A 192 -23.34 -7.26 2.16
C ASP A 192 -22.34 -7.70 1.09
N PRO A 193 -21.09 -7.19 1.12
CA PRO A 193 -20.04 -7.60 0.20
C PRO A 193 -19.76 -9.11 0.23
N ALA A 194 -19.88 -9.77 1.38
CA ALA A 194 -19.60 -11.20 1.54
C ALA A 194 -20.81 -12.11 1.28
N GLY A 195 -22.02 -11.54 1.29
CA GLY A 195 -23.28 -12.25 1.06
C GLY A 195 -23.32 -12.95 -0.30
N SER A 196 -24.26 -13.87 -0.52
CA SER A 196 -24.37 -14.64 -1.76
C SER A 196 -24.64 -13.77 -3.00
N VAL A 197 -24.40 -14.30 -4.20
CA VAL A 197 -24.68 -13.59 -5.46
C VAL A 197 -26.14 -13.11 -5.54
N ALA A 198 -27.09 -13.93 -5.07
CA ALA A 198 -28.51 -13.60 -5.08
C ALA A 198 -28.86 -12.46 -4.12
N GLU A 199 -28.29 -12.46 -2.92
CA GLU A 199 -28.46 -11.38 -1.94
C GLU A 199 -27.87 -10.07 -2.47
N ARG A 200 -26.65 -10.11 -3.01
CA ARG A 200 -25.99 -8.95 -3.60
C ARG A 200 -26.80 -8.37 -4.77
N GLN A 201 -27.35 -9.21 -5.64
CA GLN A 201 -28.13 -8.77 -6.80
C GLN A 201 -29.39 -7.98 -6.40
N ARG A 202 -30.02 -8.34 -5.27
CA ARG A 202 -31.20 -7.61 -4.76
C ARG A 202 -30.83 -6.21 -4.29
N SER A 203 -29.73 -6.05 -3.58
CA SER A 203 -29.27 -4.71 -3.12
C SER A 203 -28.70 -3.87 -4.27
N LEU A 204 -28.10 -4.52 -5.28
CA LEU A 204 -27.61 -3.86 -6.50
C LEU A 204 -28.71 -3.17 -7.31
N SER A 205 -29.89 -3.78 -7.43
CA SER A 205 -31.00 -3.14 -8.16
C SER A 205 -31.50 -1.86 -7.47
N ILE A 206 -31.40 -1.80 -6.14
CA ILE A 206 -31.70 -0.60 -5.35
C ILE A 206 -30.67 0.49 -5.66
N TRP A 207 -29.37 0.17 -5.61
CA TRP A 207 -28.30 1.11 -6.00
C TRP A 207 -28.52 1.69 -7.40
N GLN A 208 -28.79 0.83 -8.38
CA GLN A 208 -29.04 1.24 -9.77
C GLN A 208 -30.30 2.12 -9.94
N THR A 209 -31.29 1.95 -9.07
CA THR A 209 -32.51 2.77 -9.10
C THR A 209 -32.29 4.13 -8.44
N LYS A 210 -31.41 4.20 -7.43
CA LYS A 210 -31.18 5.41 -6.62
C LYS A 210 -30.14 6.35 -7.21
N LEU A 211 -29.17 5.84 -7.97
CA LEU A 211 -28.05 6.60 -8.53
C LEU A 211 -28.19 6.89 -10.04
N ARG A 212 -29.38 6.65 -10.58
CA ARG A 212 -29.74 6.93 -11.98
C ARG A 212 -30.68 8.12 -12.04
#